data_AF-A0A2C9LCZ5-F1
#
_entry.id   AF-A0A2C9LCZ5-F1
#
_cell.length_a   1.000
_cell.length_b   1.000
_cell.length_c   1.000
_cell.angle_alpha   90.00
_cell.angle_beta   90.00
_cell.angle_gamma   90.00
#
_symmetry.space_group_name_H-M   'P 1'
#
loop_
_entity.id
_entity.type
_entity.pdbx_description
1 polymer ?
#
loop_
_entity_poly.entity_id
_entity_poly.type
_entity_poly.pdbx_seq_one_letter_code
_entity_poly.pdbx_strand_id
1 'polypeptide(L)'
;MLNIETDEVVHKDLEFLFKETVLANCFELSQLLWQKVQAPTGAALYAYGCLSVMKSMETEENKRQEIATKMIDFETMACETLRRTYALKPEQAIQLLSVKMSKWGNMSCPILALKFGARRFLSESACLKFTYNTWTRGKPIETLRGEDDNECAYCQGTLRKSANIVSLECRKCQVREKFPPKLLLIFRFIGLTLFLLLYSALLMSYLDAKTFHWLEFLLLAWIVTFFLEIINQPGCYP
;
A
#
# COMPACT_ATOMS: atom_id res chain seq x y z
N MET A 1 36.45 33.40 -19.35
CA MET A 1 35.18 33.02 -19.98
C MET A 1 35.38 31.65 -20.61
N LEU A 2 35.16 30.58 -19.84
CA LEU A 2 35.12 29.23 -20.38
C LEU A 2 33.63 28.90 -20.51
N ASN A 3 33.11 29.06 -21.72
CA ASN A 3 31.87 28.43 -22.14
C ASN A 3 32.13 26.93 -22.12
N ILE A 4 31.75 26.29 -21.01
CA ILE A 4 31.59 24.85 -20.97
C ILE A 4 30.23 24.62 -21.62
N GLU A 5 30.24 24.01 -22.80
CA GLU A 5 29.06 23.48 -23.49
C GLU A 5 28.24 22.61 -22.54
N THR A 6 27.13 23.13 -22.05
CA THR A 6 26.18 22.45 -21.16
C THR A 6 24.98 21.86 -21.91
N ASP A 7 25.08 21.66 -23.22
CA ASP A 7 23.89 21.35 -24.05
C ASP A 7 23.85 19.94 -24.66
N GLU A 8 24.81 19.04 -24.40
CA GLU A 8 24.85 17.71 -25.06
C GLU A 8 25.07 16.48 -24.16
N VAL A 9 24.81 16.57 -22.85
CA VAL A 9 24.70 15.37 -22.01
C VAL A 9 23.24 15.12 -21.69
N VAL A 10 22.57 14.39 -22.59
CA VAL A 10 21.33 13.62 -22.42
C VAL A 10 20.48 14.08 -21.23
N HIS A 11 19.32 14.71 -21.49
CA HIS A 11 18.21 14.90 -20.54
C HIS A 11 17.77 13.54 -19.92
N LYS A 12 18.60 12.97 -19.05
CA LYS A 12 18.27 11.82 -18.23
C LYS A 12 17.50 12.38 -17.05
N ASP A 13 16.27 11.89 -16.89
CA ASP A 13 15.46 12.11 -15.69
C ASP A 13 16.35 11.91 -14.45
N LEU A 14 16.34 12.88 -13.54
CA LEU A 14 17.14 12.83 -12.32
C LEU A 14 16.82 11.58 -11.49
N GLU A 15 15.56 11.12 -11.55
CA GLU A 15 15.08 9.89 -10.95
C GLU A 15 15.74 8.64 -11.55
N PHE A 16 16.00 8.65 -12.87
CA PHE A 16 16.73 7.56 -13.53
C PHE A 16 18.18 7.53 -13.05
N LEU A 17 18.84 8.70 -13.00
CA LEU A 17 20.20 8.80 -12.50
C LEU A 17 20.30 8.32 -11.04
N PHE A 18 19.35 8.72 -10.19
CA PHE A 18 19.29 8.24 -8.81
C PHE A 18 19.21 6.71 -8.73
N LYS A 19 18.33 6.07 -9.50
CA LYS A 19 18.21 4.59 -9.53
C LYS A 19 19.52 3.91 -9.92
N GLU A 20 20.15 4.39 -10.98
CA GLU A 20 21.44 3.86 -11.45
C GLU A 20 22.52 4.00 -10.37
N THR A 21 22.61 5.16 -9.70
CA THR A 21 23.61 5.37 -8.64
C THR A 21 23.41 4.47 -7.42
N VAL A 22 22.16 4.17 -7.07
CA VAL A 22 21.83 3.22 -5.99
C VAL A 22 22.25 1.80 -6.38
N LEU A 23 21.96 1.38 -7.61
CA LEU A 23 22.33 0.05 -8.12
C LEU A 23 23.85 -0.11 -8.30
N ALA A 24 24.56 0.99 -8.63
CA ALA A 24 26.00 1.02 -8.77
C ALA A 24 26.77 1.10 -7.43
N ASN A 25 26.09 1.06 -6.28
CA ASN A 25 26.67 1.25 -4.94
C ASN A 25 27.38 2.62 -4.74
N CYS A 26 27.02 3.65 -5.51
CA CYS A 26 27.52 5.00 -5.33
C CYS A 26 26.67 5.78 -4.31
N PHE A 27 26.82 5.43 -3.03
CA PHE A 27 25.94 5.91 -1.95
C PHE A 27 26.01 7.42 -1.69
N GLU A 28 27.19 8.02 -1.79
CA GLU A 28 27.38 9.46 -1.54
C GLU A 28 26.67 10.29 -2.62
N LEU A 29 26.82 9.88 -3.89
CA LEU A 29 26.16 10.54 -5.01
C LEU A 29 24.64 10.36 -4.95
N SER A 30 24.17 9.16 -4.61
CA SER A 30 22.72 8.92 -4.46
C SER A 30 22.11 9.76 -3.33
N GLN A 31 22.81 10.01 -2.22
CA GLN A 31 22.36 10.94 -1.17
C GLN A 31 22.23 12.40 -1.66
N LEU A 32 23.16 12.87 -2.48
CA LEU A 32 23.10 14.21 -3.08
C LEU A 32 21.95 14.32 -4.08
N LEU A 33 21.78 13.31 -4.94
CA LEU A 33 20.71 13.27 -5.93
C LEU A 33 19.34 13.19 -5.26
N TRP A 34 19.22 12.44 -4.17
CA TRP A 34 17.99 12.30 -3.40
C TRP A 34 17.39 13.65 -2.97
N GLN A 35 18.22 14.64 -2.62
CA GLN A 35 17.75 15.97 -2.21
C GLN A 35 17.09 16.75 -3.36
N LYS A 36 17.35 16.37 -4.61
CA LYS A 36 16.89 17.08 -5.81
C LYS A 36 15.73 16.36 -6.51
N VAL A 37 15.45 15.12 -6.12
CA VAL A 37 14.45 14.23 -6.74
C VAL A 37 13.02 14.59 -6.33
N GLN A 38 12.06 14.34 -7.22
CA GLN A 38 10.65 14.44 -6.91
C GLN A 38 10.19 13.32 -5.95
N ALA A 39 9.43 13.70 -4.92
CA ALA A 39 8.96 12.79 -3.85
C ALA A 39 10.12 12.08 -3.11
N PRO A 40 10.95 12.82 -2.34
CA PRO A 40 12.15 12.29 -1.69
C PRO A 40 11.85 11.13 -0.72
N THR A 41 10.72 11.16 0.00
CA THR A 41 10.33 10.06 0.90
C THR A 41 10.18 8.74 0.14
N GLY A 42 9.54 8.77 -1.03
CA GLY A 42 9.37 7.59 -1.88
C GLY A 42 10.68 7.12 -2.51
N ALA A 43 11.52 8.05 -2.96
CA ALA A 43 12.83 7.74 -3.52
C ALA A 43 13.74 7.02 -2.50
N ALA A 44 13.76 7.50 -1.25
CA ALA A 44 14.52 6.85 -0.17
C ALA A 44 14.00 5.43 0.15
N LEU A 45 12.68 5.25 0.20
CA LEU A 45 12.08 3.92 0.40
C LEU A 45 12.32 2.97 -0.79
N TYR A 46 12.34 3.51 -2.01
CA TYR A 46 12.69 2.73 -3.19
C TYR A 46 14.15 2.27 -3.13
N ALA A 47 15.06 3.16 -2.76
CA ALA A 47 16.47 2.81 -2.57
C ALA A 47 16.66 1.74 -1.48
N TYR A 48 15.95 1.87 -0.35
CA TYR A 48 15.90 0.83 0.68
C TYR A 48 15.49 -0.54 0.12
N GLY A 49 14.46 -0.56 -0.73
CA GLY A 49 13.98 -1.78 -1.38
C GLY A 49 14.99 -2.39 -2.37
N CYS A 50 15.64 -1.56 -3.19
CA CYS A 50 16.72 -2.03 -4.08
C CYS A 50 17.86 -2.66 -3.27
N LEU A 51 18.29 -2.00 -2.20
CA LEU A 51 19.35 -2.50 -1.33
C LEU A 51 18.94 -3.75 -0.57
N SER A 52 17.66 -3.92 -0.21
CA SER A 52 17.19 -5.17 0.43
C SER A 52 17.33 -6.36 -0.52
N VAL A 53 17.04 -6.15 -1.80
CA VAL A 53 17.22 -7.17 -2.84
C VAL A 53 18.71 -7.46 -3.05
N MET A 54 19.55 -6.42 -3.19
CA MET A 54 21.00 -6.60 -3.33
C MET A 54 21.61 -7.34 -2.14
N LYS A 55 21.20 -7.00 -0.91
CA LYS A 55 21.62 -7.69 0.32
C LYS A 55 21.26 -9.18 0.33
N SER A 56 20.14 -9.56 -0.31
CA SER A 56 19.72 -10.96 -0.39
C SER A 56 20.49 -11.77 -1.43
N MET A 57 21.07 -11.10 -2.42
CA MET A 57 21.87 -11.71 -3.49
C MET A 57 23.36 -11.79 -3.14
N GLU A 58 23.84 -10.94 -2.21
CA GLU A 58 25.25 -10.89 -1.82
C GLU A 58 25.64 -12.06 -0.90
N THR A 59 26.75 -12.72 -1.23
CA THR A 59 27.33 -13.84 -0.44
C THR A 59 28.35 -13.38 0.60
N GLU A 60 29.03 -12.25 0.34
CA GLU A 60 30.07 -11.71 1.22
C GLU A 60 29.49 -10.99 2.44
N GLU A 61 29.77 -11.50 3.64
CA GLU A 61 29.18 -10.96 4.88
C GLU A 61 29.60 -9.51 5.17
N ASN A 62 30.85 -9.13 4.85
CA ASN A 62 31.33 -7.76 5.03
C ASN A 62 30.53 -6.76 4.18
N LYS A 63 30.32 -7.08 2.89
CA LYS A 63 29.52 -6.23 1.99
C LYS A 63 28.05 -6.21 2.38
N ARG A 64 27.54 -7.34 2.86
CA ARG A 64 26.16 -7.46 3.36
C ARG A 64 25.91 -6.55 4.56
N GLN A 65 26.89 -6.39 5.44
CA GLN A 65 26.83 -5.45 6.57
C GLN A 65 26.93 -4.00 6.12
N GLU A 66 27.78 -3.69 5.15
CA GLU A 66 27.86 -2.35 4.56
C GLU A 66 26.52 -1.94 3.92
N ILE A 67 25.95 -2.80 3.07
CA ILE A 67 24.63 -2.59 2.45
C ILE A 67 23.56 -2.43 3.54
N ALA A 68 23.59 -3.25 4.60
CA ALA A 68 22.65 -3.13 5.70
C ALA A 68 22.74 -1.77 6.42
N THR A 69 23.95 -1.21 6.55
CA THR A 69 24.16 0.11 7.12
C THR A 69 23.56 1.18 6.21
N LYS A 70 23.83 1.10 4.90
CA LYS A 70 23.26 2.03 3.91
C LYS A 70 21.74 1.94 3.81
N MET A 71 21.16 0.76 3.96
CA MET A 71 19.71 0.58 4.07
C MET A 71 19.15 1.40 5.24
N ILE A 72 19.79 1.32 6.41
CA ILE A 72 19.37 2.08 7.59
C ILE A 72 19.48 3.59 7.34
N ASP A 73 20.51 4.05 6.64
CA ASP A 73 20.65 5.46 6.27
C ASP A 73 19.46 5.93 5.40
N PHE A 74 19.10 5.17 4.36
CA PHE A 74 17.95 5.51 3.50
C PHE A 74 16.62 5.44 4.23
N GLU A 75 16.41 4.44 5.10
CA GLU A 75 15.21 4.38 5.93
C GLU A 75 15.12 5.60 6.86
N THR A 76 16.26 6.01 7.45
CA THR A 76 16.34 7.18 8.33
C THR A 76 16.04 8.47 7.58
N MET A 77 16.60 8.66 6.38
CA MET A 77 16.30 9.81 5.52
C MET A 77 14.80 9.89 5.15
N ALA A 78 14.17 8.75 4.86
CA ALA A 78 12.73 8.69 4.60
C ALA A 78 11.90 9.10 5.83
N CYS A 79 12.23 8.56 7.01
CA CYS A 79 11.57 8.86 8.27
C CYS A 79 11.72 10.35 8.65
N GLU A 80 12.93 10.89 8.57
CA GLU A 80 13.19 12.30 8.89
C GLU A 80 12.43 13.25 7.98
N THR A 81 12.43 12.97 6.68
CA THR A 81 11.71 13.78 5.70
C THR A 81 10.21 13.77 5.97
N LEU A 82 9.65 12.59 6.27
CA LEU A 82 8.25 12.46 6.64
C LEU A 82 7.96 13.21 7.95
N ARG A 83 8.79 13.05 8.97
CA ARG A 83 8.63 13.70 10.28
C ARG A 83 8.68 15.22 10.16
N ARG A 84 9.62 15.77 9.38
CA ARG A 84 9.69 17.22 9.10
C ARG A 84 8.46 17.72 8.37
N THR A 85 8.00 16.98 7.34
CA THR A 85 6.80 17.35 6.58
C THR A 85 5.55 17.30 7.46
N TYR A 86 5.43 16.28 8.31
CA TYR A 86 4.31 16.09 9.22
C TYR A 86 4.27 17.15 10.34
N ALA A 87 5.44 17.55 10.86
CA ALA A 87 5.55 18.61 11.86
C ALA A 87 5.10 19.98 11.31
N LEU A 88 5.39 20.26 10.04
CA LEU A 88 5.01 21.53 9.39
C LEU A 88 3.54 21.53 8.96
N LYS A 89 3.10 20.47 8.27
CA LYS A 89 1.75 20.38 7.67
C LYS A 89 1.24 18.95 7.77
N PRO A 90 0.57 18.57 8.88
CA PRO A 90 0.20 17.18 9.14
C PRO A 90 -0.78 16.63 8.09
N GLU A 91 -1.80 17.40 7.71
CA GLU A 91 -2.80 16.95 6.74
C GLU A 91 -2.19 16.75 5.33
N GLN A 92 -1.30 17.65 4.90
CA GLN A 92 -0.61 17.52 3.60
C GLN A 92 0.37 16.35 3.60
N ALA A 93 1.06 16.11 4.72
CA ALA A 93 1.95 14.95 4.86
C ALA A 93 1.18 13.63 4.77
N ILE A 94 0.00 13.55 5.40
CA ILE A 94 -0.85 12.36 5.30
C ILE A 94 -1.40 12.19 3.88
N GLN A 95 -1.77 13.29 3.19
CA GLN A 95 -2.14 13.24 1.77
C GLN A 95 -1.00 12.72 0.90
N LEU A 96 0.24 13.18 1.13
CA LEU A 96 1.43 12.71 0.41
C LEU A 96 1.64 11.19 0.54
N LEU A 97 1.30 10.59 1.68
CA LEU A 97 1.36 9.14 1.88
C LEU A 97 0.33 8.37 1.04
N SER A 98 -0.77 9.01 0.65
CA SER A 98 -1.81 8.38 -0.17
C SER A 98 -1.48 8.41 -1.66
N VAL A 99 -0.75 9.44 -2.11
CA VAL A 99 -0.41 9.65 -3.53
C VAL A 99 0.42 8.49 -4.08
N LYS A 100 -0.01 7.96 -5.23
CA LYS A 100 0.77 7.00 -6.02
C LYS A 100 1.89 7.72 -6.76
N MET A 101 3.10 7.18 -6.66
CA MET A 101 4.27 7.79 -7.28
C MET A 101 4.59 7.12 -8.61
N SER A 102 4.38 7.84 -9.71
CA SER A 102 4.55 7.28 -11.06
C SER A 102 5.97 6.84 -11.37
N LYS A 103 6.95 7.62 -10.92
CA LYS A 103 8.38 7.34 -11.11
C LYS A 103 8.91 6.21 -10.20
N TRP A 104 8.17 5.82 -9.16
CA TRP A 104 8.58 4.82 -8.16
C TRP A 104 7.67 3.58 -8.15
N GLY A 105 7.26 3.12 -9.33
CA GLY A 105 6.51 1.87 -9.51
C GLY A 105 5.00 2.00 -9.31
N ASN A 106 4.43 3.20 -9.46
CA ASN A 106 2.99 3.49 -9.29
C ASN A 106 2.42 3.07 -7.92
N MET A 107 3.27 2.99 -6.90
CA MET A 107 2.91 2.63 -5.53
C MET A 107 2.93 3.87 -4.63
N SER A 108 2.13 3.86 -3.58
CA SER A 108 2.19 4.86 -2.52
C SER A 108 3.27 4.48 -1.49
N CYS A 109 3.77 5.47 -0.74
CA CYS A 109 4.86 5.26 0.22
C CYS A 109 4.58 4.13 1.24
N PRO A 110 3.39 4.01 1.85
CA PRO A 110 3.09 2.93 2.79
C PRO A 110 3.10 1.55 2.14
N ILE A 111 2.60 1.43 0.90
CA ILE A 111 2.59 0.16 0.16
C ILE A 111 4.02 -0.24 -0.21
N LEU A 112 4.85 0.72 -0.62
CA LEU A 112 6.26 0.50 -0.91
C LEU A 112 7.02 0.03 0.34
N ALA A 113 6.79 0.68 1.48
CA ALA A 113 7.37 0.32 2.75
C ALA A 113 6.93 -1.08 3.23
N LEU A 114 5.65 -1.44 3.05
CA LEU A 114 5.15 -2.78 3.34
C LEU A 114 5.80 -3.85 2.45
N LYS A 115 5.93 -3.56 1.14
CA LYS A 115 6.53 -4.49 0.17
C LYS A 115 7.98 -4.82 0.50
N PHE A 116 8.76 -3.84 0.93
CA PHE A 116 10.18 -4.02 1.25
C PHE A 116 10.45 -4.28 2.73
N GLY A 117 9.43 -4.23 3.60
CA GLY A 117 9.58 -4.50 5.02
C GLY A 117 10.23 -3.36 5.84
N ALA A 118 10.08 -2.11 5.42
CA ALA A 118 10.59 -0.93 6.12
C ALA A 118 9.75 -0.61 7.38
N ARG A 119 9.96 -1.38 8.45
CA ARG A 119 9.14 -1.33 9.67
C ARG A 119 9.27 -0.02 10.43
N ARG A 120 10.46 0.61 10.46
CA ARG A 120 10.65 1.86 11.22
C ARG A 120 9.82 2.97 10.59
N PHE A 121 9.84 3.04 9.26
CA PHE A 121 9.00 3.98 8.51
C PHE A 121 7.50 3.79 8.79
N LEU A 122 7.02 2.54 8.81
CA LEU A 122 5.60 2.25 9.09
C LEU A 122 5.18 2.58 10.53
N SER A 123 6.15 2.59 11.46
CA SER A 123 5.92 2.91 12.87
C SER A 123 5.87 4.42 13.15
N GLU A 124 6.16 5.26 12.15
CA GLU A 124 6.10 6.71 12.29
C GLU A 124 4.67 7.20 12.55
N SER A 125 4.55 8.26 13.36
CA SER A 125 3.26 8.82 13.78
C SER A 125 2.34 9.20 12.61
N ALA A 126 2.91 9.72 11.50
CA ALA A 126 2.18 10.04 10.29
C ALA A 126 1.58 8.80 9.61
N CYS A 127 2.32 7.70 9.53
CA CYS A 127 1.86 6.42 8.98
C CYS A 127 0.78 5.77 9.86
N LEU A 128 0.92 5.85 11.18
CA LEU A 128 -0.09 5.40 12.14
C LEU A 128 -1.38 6.20 12.00
N LYS A 129 -1.28 7.54 11.89
CA LYS A 129 -2.44 8.41 11.69
C LYS A 129 -3.13 8.15 10.35
N PHE A 130 -2.35 7.98 9.28
CA PHE A 130 -2.85 7.58 7.96
C PHE A 130 -3.63 6.26 8.03
N THR A 131 -3.06 5.24 8.68
CA THR A 131 -3.69 3.92 8.82
C THR A 131 -4.94 4.00 9.68
N TYR A 132 -4.91 4.75 10.79
CA TYR A 132 -6.08 4.98 11.64
C TYR A 132 -7.21 5.67 10.88
N ASN A 133 -6.90 6.70 10.10
CA ASN A 133 -7.88 7.42 9.29
C ASN A 133 -8.47 6.50 8.21
N THR A 134 -7.63 5.72 7.53
CA THR A 134 -8.07 4.74 6.53
C THR A 134 -8.98 3.68 7.15
N TRP A 135 -8.64 3.17 8.33
CA TRP A 135 -9.42 2.18 9.07
C TRP A 135 -10.75 2.72 9.61
N THR A 136 -10.77 3.98 10.08
CA THR A 136 -11.99 4.60 10.64
C THR A 136 -12.95 5.09 9.58
N ARG A 137 -12.44 5.77 8.55
CA ARG A 137 -13.26 6.48 7.55
C ARG A 137 -13.49 5.67 6.29
N GLY A 138 -12.75 4.58 6.08
CA GLY A 138 -12.85 3.75 4.87
C GLY A 138 -12.36 4.44 3.59
N LYS A 139 -11.87 5.68 3.68
CA LYS A 139 -11.33 6.45 2.55
C LYS A 139 -9.80 6.52 2.66
N PRO A 140 -9.03 6.13 1.63
CA PRO A 140 -7.70 6.71 1.46
C PRO A 140 -7.89 8.23 1.29
N ILE A 141 -7.01 9.01 1.91
CA ILE A 141 -7.15 10.47 2.06
C ILE A 141 -7.05 11.27 0.74
N GLU A 142 -6.94 10.57 -0.39
CA GLU A 142 -7.03 11.11 -1.75
C GLU A 142 -8.34 11.88 -2.04
N THR A 143 -9.39 11.72 -1.23
CA THR A 143 -10.70 12.36 -1.45
C THR A 143 -10.89 13.74 -0.81
N LEU A 144 -9.85 14.35 -0.23
CA LEU A 144 -9.95 15.67 0.43
C LEU A 144 -9.30 16.83 -0.35
N ARG A 145 -8.90 16.62 -1.60
CA ARG A 145 -8.38 17.69 -2.46
C ARG A 145 -9.04 17.65 -3.84
N GLY A 146 -9.99 18.56 -4.04
CA GLY A 146 -10.47 18.99 -5.35
C GLY A 146 -11.56 18.11 -5.96
N GLU A 147 -12.74 18.71 -6.13
CA GLU A 147 -13.38 18.67 -7.46
C GLU A 147 -12.32 18.86 -8.55
N ASP A 148 -12.50 18.14 -9.67
CA ASP A 148 -11.60 18.08 -10.84
C ASP A 148 -10.47 17.05 -10.74
N ASP A 149 -10.83 15.77 -10.80
CA ASP A 149 -10.46 14.89 -11.93
C ASP A 149 -11.04 13.47 -11.72
N ASN A 150 -11.89 13.08 -12.66
CA ASN A 150 -12.60 11.80 -12.70
C ASN A 150 -11.65 10.62 -12.93
N GLU A 151 -10.96 10.11 -11.90
CA GLU A 151 -10.30 8.80 -12.00
C GLU A 151 -10.40 7.99 -10.70
N CYS A 152 -11.42 7.14 -10.62
CA CYS A 152 -11.48 6.11 -9.58
C CYS A 152 -10.44 5.02 -9.88
N ALA A 153 -9.47 4.82 -8.98
CA ALA A 153 -8.43 3.80 -9.10
C ALA A 153 -8.92 2.35 -9.24
N TYR A 154 -10.21 2.08 -9.00
CA TYR A 154 -10.83 0.75 -9.24
C TYR A 154 -11.22 0.54 -10.71
N CYS A 155 -11.37 1.60 -11.50
CA CYS A 155 -11.70 1.55 -12.93
C CYS A 155 -10.46 1.35 -13.83
N GLN A 156 -9.24 1.46 -13.30
CA GLN A 156 -8.00 1.28 -14.08
C GLN A 156 -7.76 -0.16 -14.57
N GLY A 157 -8.51 -1.15 -14.06
CA GLY A 157 -8.35 -2.56 -14.44
C GLY A 157 -9.03 -2.95 -15.76
N THR A 158 -9.86 -2.09 -16.38
CA THR A 158 -10.60 -2.46 -17.58
C THR A 158 -10.92 -1.23 -18.42
N LEU A 159 -10.46 -1.22 -19.67
CA LEU A 159 -10.73 -0.24 -20.74
C LEU A 159 -9.78 0.96 -20.86
N ARG A 160 -8.55 0.64 -21.28
CA ARG A 160 -7.76 1.50 -22.16
C ARG A 160 -8.36 1.45 -23.56
N LYS A 161 -9.47 2.17 -23.84
CA LYS A 161 -9.89 2.60 -25.18
C LYS A 161 -11.17 3.46 -25.12
N SER A 162 -11.14 4.55 -25.88
CA SER A 162 -12.19 5.54 -26.14
C SER A 162 -12.39 6.62 -25.09
N ALA A 163 -11.92 7.82 -25.45
CA ALA A 163 -12.40 9.09 -24.93
C ALA A 163 -13.86 9.30 -25.37
N ASN A 164 -14.61 10.04 -24.54
CA ASN A 164 -15.97 10.54 -24.75
C ASN A 164 -17.14 9.61 -24.38
N ILE A 165 -17.28 9.23 -23.11
CA ILE A 165 -18.60 9.14 -22.46
C ILE A 165 -18.47 9.62 -21.01
N VAL A 166 -19.03 10.80 -20.75
CA VAL A 166 -19.22 11.38 -19.41
C VAL A 166 -20.33 10.60 -18.67
N SER A 167 -20.08 10.37 -17.39
CA SER A 167 -21.01 10.02 -16.31
C SER A 167 -21.99 8.86 -16.52
N LEU A 168 -21.63 7.70 -15.96
CA LEU A 168 -22.61 6.86 -15.25
C LEU A 168 -21.93 6.21 -14.04
N GLU A 169 -22.19 6.83 -12.89
CA GLU A 169 -22.19 6.27 -11.54
C GLU A 169 -21.60 4.87 -11.38
N CYS A 170 -20.36 4.80 -10.89
CA CYS A 170 -19.82 3.55 -10.37
C CYS A 170 -20.52 3.20 -9.04
N ARG A 171 -21.67 2.54 -9.14
CA ARG A 171 -22.51 2.09 -8.00
C ARG A 171 -21.74 1.24 -6.98
N LYS A 172 -20.67 0.54 -7.41
CA LYS A 172 -19.78 -0.24 -6.53
C LYS A 172 -18.89 0.63 -5.62
N CYS A 173 -18.49 1.81 -6.06
CA CYS A 173 -17.71 2.75 -5.24
C CYS A 173 -18.59 3.38 -4.14
N GLN A 174 -19.85 3.69 -4.47
CA GLN A 174 -20.82 4.28 -3.55
C GLN A 174 -21.27 3.30 -2.43
N VAL A 175 -21.30 1.99 -2.71
CA VAL A 175 -21.62 0.98 -1.67
C VAL A 175 -20.46 0.79 -0.70
N ARG A 176 -19.20 0.91 -1.17
CA ARG A 176 -18.01 0.85 -0.31
C ARG A 176 -17.86 2.10 0.57
N GLU A 177 -18.51 3.20 0.20
CA GLU A 177 -18.61 4.40 1.05
C GLU A 177 -19.56 4.24 2.24
N LYS A 178 -20.50 3.28 2.23
CA LYS A 178 -21.51 3.17 3.31
C LYS A 178 -21.03 2.42 4.56
N PHE A 179 -20.00 1.59 4.46
CA PHE A 179 -19.54 0.77 5.60
C PHE A 179 -18.02 0.87 5.78
N PRO A 180 -17.54 1.58 6.82
CA PRO A 180 -16.11 1.60 7.12
C PRO A 180 -15.60 0.18 7.46
N PRO A 181 -14.32 -0.14 7.23
CA PRO A 181 -13.80 -1.49 7.40
C PRO A 181 -13.92 -1.97 8.85
N LYS A 182 -13.92 -1.06 9.83
CA LYS A 182 -14.29 -1.34 11.23
C LYS A 182 -15.65 -2.01 11.36
N LEU A 183 -16.67 -1.46 10.71
CA LEU A 183 -18.04 -1.92 10.82
C LEU A 183 -18.20 -3.27 10.11
N LEU A 184 -17.54 -3.44 8.96
CA LEU A 184 -17.48 -4.73 8.26
C LEU A 184 -16.84 -5.82 9.14
N LEU A 185 -15.75 -5.49 9.85
CA LEU A 185 -15.10 -6.42 10.78
C LEU A 185 -16.06 -6.84 11.90
N ILE A 186 -16.78 -5.89 12.50
CA ILE A 186 -17.74 -6.16 13.58
C ILE A 186 -18.87 -7.06 13.07
N PHE A 187 -19.45 -6.77 11.91
CA PHE A 187 -20.51 -7.61 11.33
C PHE A 187 -20.01 -9.02 11.02
N ARG A 188 -18.81 -9.16 10.46
CA ARG A 188 -18.20 -10.49 10.23
C ARG A 188 -17.98 -11.24 11.53
N PHE A 189 -17.51 -10.56 12.58
CA PHE A 189 -17.32 -11.16 13.89
C PHE A 189 -18.64 -11.65 14.51
N ILE A 190 -19.66 -10.79 14.54
CA ILE A 190 -21.00 -11.15 15.05
C ILE A 190 -21.59 -12.31 14.24
N GLY A 191 -21.51 -12.26 12.91
CA GLY A 191 -21.97 -13.33 12.04
C GLY A 191 -21.28 -14.66 12.34
N LEU A 192 -19.95 -14.65 12.49
CA LEU A 192 -19.18 -15.84 12.84
C LEU A 192 -19.57 -16.39 14.23
N THR A 193 -19.74 -15.53 15.23
CA THR A 193 -20.17 -15.94 16.56
C THR A 193 -21.56 -16.58 16.53
N LEU A 194 -22.52 -15.99 15.80
CA LEU A 194 -23.86 -16.58 15.64
C LEU A 194 -23.81 -17.92 14.91
N PHE A 195 -22.97 -18.04 13.88
CA PHE A 195 -22.74 -19.31 13.18
C PHE A 195 -22.21 -20.39 14.12
N LEU A 196 -21.20 -20.07 14.93
CA LEU A 196 -20.63 -20.98 15.93
C LEU A 196 -21.65 -21.42 16.99
N LEU A 197 -22.49 -20.49 17.46
CA LEU A 197 -23.55 -20.80 18.41
C LEU A 197 -24.62 -21.71 17.79
N LEU A 198 -25.05 -21.41 16.56
CA LEU A 198 -26.02 -22.25 15.82
C LEU A 198 -25.45 -23.65 15.57
N TYR A 199 -24.19 -23.74 15.16
CA TYR A 199 -23.48 -24.99 14.95
C TYR A 199 -23.38 -25.83 16.24
N SER A 200 -23.00 -25.20 17.35
CA SER A 200 -22.93 -25.86 18.65
C SER A 200 -24.29 -26.34 19.15
N ALA A 201 -25.36 -25.55 18.92
CA ALA A 201 -26.72 -25.94 19.28
C ALA A 201 -27.20 -27.13 18.44
N LEU A 202 -26.92 -27.13 17.14
CA LEU A 202 -27.21 -28.27 16.26
C LEU A 202 -26.49 -29.54 16.71
N LEU A 203 -25.18 -29.45 17.01
CA LEU A 203 -24.43 -30.58 17.54
C LEU A 203 -25.03 -31.13 18.83
N MET A 204 -25.43 -30.26 19.76
CA MET A 204 -25.96 -30.68 21.06
C MET A 204 -27.39 -31.26 20.97
N SER A 205 -28.23 -30.74 20.08
CA SER A 205 -29.65 -31.11 19.99
C SER A 205 -29.96 -32.19 18.95
N TYR A 206 -29.13 -32.35 17.91
CA TYR A 206 -29.47 -33.17 16.72
C TYR A 206 -28.41 -34.22 16.36
N LEU A 207 -27.69 -34.73 17.36
CA LEU A 207 -26.77 -35.86 17.20
C LEU A 207 -27.47 -37.20 16.86
N ASP A 208 -28.80 -37.21 16.70
CA ASP A 208 -29.59 -38.40 16.37
C ASP A 208 -29.83 -38.51 14.85
N ALA A 209 -29.11 -39.46 14.23
CA ALA A 209 -28.74 -39.49 12.81
C ALA A 209 -29.84 -39.88 11.80
N LYS A 210 -31.12 -39.55 12.02
CA LYS A 210 -32.22 -40.08 11.18
C LYS A 210 -33.00 -39.08 10.34
N THR A 211 -32.90 -37.77 10.58
CA THR A 211 -33.64 -36.78 9.78
C THR A 211 -32.81 -35.54 9.44
N PHE A 212 -32.69 -35.24 8.15
CA PHE A 212 -32.01 -34.05 7.67
C PHE A 212 -32.86 -32.80 7.94
N HIS A 213 -32.32 -31.83 8.67
CA HIS A 213 -33.07 -30.64 9.10
C HIS A 213 -32.73 -29.42 8.23
N TRP A 214 -33.71 -28.52 8.02
CA TRP A 214 -33.51 -27.29 7.25
C TRP A 214 -32.39 -26.39 7.83
N LEU A 215 -32.12 -26.48 9.13
CA LEU A 215 -31.02 -25.78 9.79
C LEU A 215 -29.64 -26.26 9.32
N GLU A 216 -29.49 -27.55 8.99
CA GLU A 216 -28.24 -28.09 8.43
C GLU A 216 -28.00 -27.51 7.04
N PHE A 217 -29.06 -27.36 6.23
CA PHE A 217 -28.98 -26.70 4.93
C PHE A 217 -28.57 -25.22 5.06
N LEU A 218 -29.16 -24.49 6.01
CA LEU A 218 -28.78 -23.10 6.29
C LEU A 218 -27.30 -22.99 6.67
N LEU A 219 -26.82 -23.91 7.50
CA LEU A 219 -25.44 -23.95 7.95
C LEU A 219 -24.48 -24.29 6.81
N LEU A 220 -24.82 -25.27 5.97
CA LEU A 220 -24.06 -25.62 4.76
C LEU A 220 -24.02 -24.44 3.77
N ALA A 221 -25.14 -23.75 3.55
CA ALA A 221 -25.17 -22.56 2.70
C ALA A 221 -24.27 -21.44 3.24
N TRP A 222 -24.22 -21.26 4.56
CA TRP A 222 -23.35 -20.28 5.20
C TRP A 222 -21.86 -20.67 5.06
N ILE A 223 -21.53 -21.95 5.25
CA ILE A 223 -20.19 -22.50 5.03
C ILE A 223 -19.75 -22.25 3.57
N VAL A 224 -20.60 -22.58 2.60
CA VAL A 224 -20.30 -22.36 1.17
C VAL A 224 -20.07 -20.88 0.88
N THR A 225 -20.89 -19.99 1.45
CA THR A 225 -20.71 -18.53 1.31
C THR A 225 -19.37 -18.06 1.88
N PHE A 226 -18.96 -18.58 3.03
CA PHE A 226 -17.67 -18.26 3.64
C PHE A 226 -16.49 -18.78 2.81
N PHE A 227 -16.58 -20.00 2.28
CA PHE A 227 -15.58 -20.55 1.35
C PHE A 227 -15.47 -19.72 0.07
N LEU A 228 -16.59 -19.31 -0.52
CA LEU A 228 -16.59 -18.43 -1.69
C LEU A 228 -15.98 -17.07 -1.36
N GLU A 229 -16.23 -16.52 -0.17
CA GLU A 229 -15.60 -15.27 0.27
C GLU A 229 -14.09 -15.41 0.41
N ILE A 230 -13.58 -16.54 0.94
CA ILE A 230 -12.13 -16.82 1.01
C ILE A 230 -11.53 -16.91 -0.39
N ILE A 231 -12.16 -17.69 -1.29
CA ILE A 231 -11.69 -17.85 -2.67
C ILE A 231 -11.68 -16.51 -3.41
N ASN A 232 -12.64 -15.64 -3.13
CA ASN A 232 -12.79 -14.33 -3.76
C ASN A 232 -11.91 -13.23 -3.13
N GLN A 233 -11.00 -13.53 -2.20
CA GLN A 233 -10.03 -12.53 -1.72
C GLN A 233 -8.86 -12.41 -2.70
N PRO A 234 -8.76 -11.30 -3.49
CA PRO A 234 -7.63 -11.11 -4.40
C PRO A 234 -6.41 -10.72 -3.57
N GLY A 235 -5.48 -11.65 -3.35
CA GLY A 235 -4.17 -11.33 -2.76
C GLY A 235 -3.55 -12.38 -1.83
N CYS A 236 -4.22 -13.49 -1.55
CA CYS A 236 -3.63 -14.63 -0.84
C CYS A 236 -3.37 -15.81 -1.79
N TYR A 237 -2.57 -15.58 -2.83
CA TYR A 237 -1.77 -16.65 -3.41
C TYR A 237 -0.30 -16.25 -3.25
N PRO A 238 0.56 -17.15 -2.72
CA PRO A 238 2.00 -16.90 -2.63
C PRO A 238 2.64 -16.65 -3.99
#